data_AF-A0AAW5BZ02-F1
#
_entry.id   AF-A0AAW5BZ02-F1
#
_cell.length_a   1.000
_cell.length_b   1.000
_cell.length_c   1.000
_cell.angle_alpha   90.00
_cell.angle_beta   90.00
_cell.angle_gamma   90.00
#
_symmetry.space_group_name_H-M   'P 1'
#
loop_
_entity.id
_entity.type
_entity.pdbx_description
1 polymer ?
#
loop_
_entity_poly.entity_id
_entity_poly.type
_entity_poly.pdbx_seq_one_letter_code
_entity_poly.pdbx_strand_id
1 'polypeptide(L)'
;MGILSRMGRAATALSKYYYPFTWRNKPSIESPINEVHLNHIEDGINEMDNRILILAQDKADASDLTNVFINFEMNDTTGVMTFTRLDGSKVTHDSAIEKIALNCYLEGNNFVLELADGTKQMVSLSKFIDTYTFSDTDIIKMTVNGKNVSANILDGKITLDKLEPTIMSTIRQYALDAQTAKGVAEQAASTAQGWAIGGTGFEETNAKYYSNKSKRYAVGGVEAGDVEDNAKSYYEKAQAAAQRAESMTHISETSFSINTGTGHLTVHIG
;
A
#
# COMPACT_ATOMS: atom_id res chain seq x y z
N MET A 1 51.31 44.32 -58.55
CA MET A 1 52.66 43.69 -58.51
C MET A 1 53.69 44.79 -58.65
N GLY A 2 54.50 45.03 -57.62
CA GLY A 2 55.47 46.12 -57.57
C GLY A 2 56.51 45.90 -56.48
N ILE A 3 57.40 44.96 -56.74
CA ILE A 3 58.80 44.86 -56.31
C ILE A 3 59.18 45.70 -55.06
N LEU A 4 59.03 45.09 -53.89
CA LEU A 4 59.90 45.34 -52.73
C LEU A 4 60.54 44.01 -52.35
N SER A 5 61.46 43.54 -53.20
CA SER A 5 62.42 42.51 -52.84
C SER A 5 63.35 43.09 -51.77
N ARG A 6 62.91 43.04 -50.50
CA ARG A 6 63.79 43.26 -49.35
C ARG A 6 64.92 42.24 -49.47
N MET A 7 66.12 42.72 -49.78
CA MET A 7 67.33 41.93 -49.66
C MET A 7 67.35 41.34 -48.25
N GLY A 8 67.17 40.02 -48.17
CA GLY A 8 67.52 39.23 -47.01
C GLY A 8 69.03 39.26 -46.86
N ARG A 9 69.58 40.39 -46.42
CA ARG A 9 70.83 40.37 -45.68
C ARG A 9 70.42 39.94 -44.28
N ALA A 10 70.82 38.74 -43.90
CA ALA A 10 70.89 38.34 -42.51
C ALA A 10 71.43 39.54 -41.71
N ALA A 11 70.76 39.89 -40.62
CA ALA A 11 71.14 40.99 -39.76
C ALA A 11 72.51 40.70 -39.13
N THR A 12 73.58 40.91 -39.89
CA THR A 12 74.89 41.12 -39.31
C THR A 12 74.74 42.37 -38.46
N ALA A 13 75.02 42.26 -37.16
CA ALA A 13 74.95 43.39 -36.23
C ALA A 13 75.55 44.63 -36.90
N LEU A 14 74.73 45.67 -37.06
CA LEU A 14 75.19 46.92 -37.64
C LEU A 14 76.35 47.41 -36.77
N SER A 15 77.48 47.73 -37.39
CA SER A 15 78.65 48.25 -36.70
C SER A 15 78.94 49.64 -37.23
N LYS A 16 79.54 50.49 -36.40
CA LYS A 16 80.02 51.81 -36.81
C LYS A 16 80.85 51.68 -38.09
N TYR A 17 80.51 52.48 -39.09
CA TYR A 17 81.16 52.46 -40.39
C TYR A 17 81.92 53.75 -40.64
N TYR A 18 81.39 54.88 -40.19
CA TYR A 18 81.97 56.19 -40.43
C TYR A 18 83.00 56.54 -39.37
N TYR A 19 84.17 56.98 -39.84
CA TYR A 19 85.20 57.58 -39.01
C TYR A 19 85.48 58.97 -39.57
N PRO A 20 85.29 60.04 -38.77
CA PRO A 20 85.44 61.40 -39.27
C PRO A 20 86.88 61.67 -39.70
N PHE A 21 87.02 62.41 -40.80
CA PHE A 21 88.31 62.89 -41.26
C PHE A 21 88.53 64.33 -40.76
N THR A 22 89.70 64.61 -40.19
CA THR A 22 90.02 65.98 -39.75
C THR A 22 90.57 66.80 -40.91
N TRP A 23 89.79 67.76 -41.38
CA TRP A 23 90.21 68.74 -42.37
C TRP A 23 91.10 69.80 -41.75
N ARG A 24 92.02 70.36 -42.54
CA ARG A 24 92.91 71.48 -42.17
C ARG A 24 92.92 72.50 -43.30
N ASN A 25 92.96 73.80 -42.99
CA ASN A 25 93.10 74.83 -44.02
C ASN A 25 94.45 74.72 -44.75
N LYS A 26 94.46 74.66 -46.08
CA LYS A 26 95.66 74.98 -46.89
C LYS A 26 95.77 76.50 -47.05
N PRO A 27 96.97 77.08 -47.33
CA PRO A 27 97.21 78.54 -47.31
C PRO A 27 96.57 79.31 -48.49
N SER A 28 95.41 78.90 -49.00
CA SER A 28 94.69 79.56 -50.09
C SER A 28 93.51 80.37 -49.56
N ILE A 29 93.32 81.56 -50.13
CA ILE A 29 92.30 82.56 -49.75
C ILE A 29 91.05 82.52 -50.65
N GLU A 30 90.89 81.48 -51.49
CA GLU A 30 89.78 81.38 -52.44
C GLU A 30 88.80 80.21 -52.23
N SER A 31 88.99 79.32 -51.24
CA SER A 31 87.99 78.29 -50.95
C SER A 31 86.90 78.83 -50.02
N PRO A 32 85.60 78.84 -50.40
CA PRO A 32 84.51 79.40 -49.60
C PRO A 32 84.20 78.65 -48.28
N ILE A 33 84.72 77.44 -48.11
CA ILE A 33 84.46 76.58 -46.95
C ILE A 33 85.76 76.33 -46.19
N ASN A 34 85.78 76.67 -44.90
CA ASN A 34 86.94 76.55 -44.03
C ASN A 34 86.92 75.22 -43.25
N GLU A 35 88.03 74.90 -42.60
CA GLU A 35 88.19 73.73 -41.71
C GLU A 35 87.03 73.57 -40.72
N VAL A 36 86.52 74.68 -40.16
CA VAL A 36 85.42 74.66 -39.18
C VAL A 36 84.15 74.09 -39.79
N HIS A 37 83.72 74.57 -40.95
CA HIS A 37 82.48 74.10 -41.59
C HIS A 37 82.61 72.68 -42.13
N LEU A 38 83.78 72.29 -42.65
CA LEU A 38 84.01 70.92 -43.11
C LEU A 38 84.04 69.92 -41.95
N ASN A 39 84.74 70.24 -40.86
CA ASN A 39 84.76 69.38 -39.67
C ASN A 39 83.39 69.32 -38.99
N HIS A 40 82.57 70.37 -39.04
CA HIS A 40 81.19 70.32 -38.56
C HIS A 40 80.34 69.32 -39.37
N ILE A 41 80.52 69.26 -40.70
CA ILE A 41 79.83 68.28 -41.55
C ILE A 41 80.32 66.86 -41.21
N GLU A 42 81.63 66.67 -41.03
CA GLU A 42 82.21 65.39 -40.60
C GLU A 42 81.64 64.92 -39.25
N ASP A 43 81.54 65.82 -38.28
CA ASP A 43 80.93 65.56 -36.98
C ASP A 43 79.44 65.20 -37.11
N GLY A 44 78.72 65.91 -37.99
CA GLY A 44 77.31 65.64 -38.29
C GLY A 44 77.10 64.25 -38.90
N ILE A 45 77.95 63.84 -39.84
CA ILE A 45 77.87 62.50 -40.46
C ILE A 45 78.24 61.41 -39.43
N ASN A 46 79.27 61.64 -38.63
CA ASN A 46 79.67 60.74 -37.55
C ASN A 46 78.56 60.56 -36.50
N GLU A 47 77.87 61.63 -36.14
CA GLU A 47 76.74 61.60 -35.22
C GLU A 47 75.52 60.91 -35.84
N MET A 48 75.26 61.11 -37.13
CA MET A 48 74.21 60.38 -37.85
C MET A 48 74.46 58.87 -37.85
N ASP A 49 75.69 58.42 -38.11
CA ASP A 49 76.06 56.99 -38.07
C ASP A 49 75.83 56.41 -36.66
N ASN A 50 76.27 57.13 -35.61
CA ASN A 50 76.03 56.74 -34.22
C ASN A 50 74.52 56.59 -33.90
N ARG A 51 73.68 57.54 -34.32
CA ARG A 51 72.22 57.49 -34.09
C ARG A 51 71.55 56.36 -34.84
N ILE A 52 71.97 56.08 -36.08
CA ILE A 52 71.46 54.95 -36.86
C ILE A 52 71.82 53.62 -36.17
N LEU A 53 73.03 53.51 -35.62
CA LEU A 53 73.45 52.35 -34.84
C LEU A 53 72.57 52.13 -33.60
N ILE A 54 72.35 53.19 -32.80
CA ILE A 54 71.47 53.12 -31.62
C ILE A 54 70.04 52.74 -32.03
N LEU A 55 69.48 53.38 -33.07
CA LEU A 55 68.13 53.06 -33.57
C LEU A 55 68.01 51.62 -34.11
N ALA A 56 69.10 51.02 -34.59
CA ALA A 56 69.10 49.62 -35.00
C ALA A 56 69.16 48.68 -33.79
N GLN A 57 69.84 49.07 -32.71
CA GLN A 57 69.94 48.31 -31.46
C GLN A 57 68.67 48.38 -30.60
N ASP A 58 67.95 49.51 -30.61
CA ASP A 58 66.73 49.71 -29.81
C ASP A 58 65.45 49.12 -30.45
N LYS A 59 65.51 48.70 -31.72
CA LYS A 59 64.36 48.10 -32.40
C LYS A 59 64.19 46.65 -31.95
N ALA A 60 62.96 46.27 -31.59
CA ALA A 60 62.60 44.89 -31.33
C ALA A 60 62.78 44.04 -32.61
N ASP A 61 63.43 42.89 -32.47
CA ASP A 61 63.62 41.97 -33.58
C ASP A 61 62.29 41.33 -33.99
N ALA A 62 62.19 40.93 -35.26
CA ALA A 62 60.99 40.26 -35.77
C ALA A 62 60.68 38.97 -35.00
N SER A 63 61.71 38.28 -34.46
CA SER A 63 61.56 37.11 -33.59
C SER A 63 60.91 37.44 -32.25
N ASP A 64 61.22 38.59 -31.66
CA ASP A 64 60.70 38.98 -30.35
C ASP A 64 59.21 39.36 -30.43
N LEU A 65 58.82 39.93 -31.58
CA LEU A 65 57.44 40.34 -31.85
C LEU A 65 56.52 39.18 -32.22
N THR A 66 57.07 38.00 -32.57
CA THR A 66 56.27 36.85 -33.03
C THR A 66 55.36 36.28 -31.93
N ASN A 67 55.79 36.33 -30.67
CA ASN A 67 55.00 35.78 -29.55
C ASN A 67 54.17 36.84 -28.79
N VAL A 68 54.13 38.08 -29.28
CA VAL A 68 53.36 39.14 -28.65
C VAL A 68 51.88 38.97 -28.96
N PHE A 69 51.05 38.91 -27.92
CA PHE A 69 49.59 38.93 -28.05
C PHE A 69 49.09 40.36 -28.21
N ILE A 70 48.21 40.56 -29.19
CA ILE A 70 47.63 41.88 -29.52
C ILE A 70 46.13 41.95 -29.24
N ASN A 71 45.46 40.81 -29.06
CA ASN A 71 44.03 40.75 -28.79
C ASN A 71 43.66 39.56 -27.92
N PHE A 72 42.58 39.72 -27.15
CA PHE A 72 41.97 38.70 -26.31
C PHE A 72 40.45 38.75 -26.48
N GLU A 73 39.86 37.59 -26.76
CA GLU A 73 38.41 37.41 -26.87
C GLU A 73 37.98 36.20 -26.04
N MET A 74 36.87 36.32 -25.31
CA MET A 74 36.22 35.22 -24.60
C MET A 74 34.82 35.00 -25.16
N ASN A 75 34.50 33.76 -25.47
CA ASN A 75 33.13 33.37 -25.77
C ASN A 75 32.44 32.94 -24.47
N ASP A 76 31.57 33.78 -23.93
CA ASP A 76 30.87 33.53 -22.66
C ASP A 76 29.89 32.35 -22.71
N THR A 77 29.48 31.92 -23.91
CA THR A 77 28.60 30.75 -24.08
C THR A 77 29.39 29.45 -24.09
N THR A 78 30.55 29.42 -24.76
CA THR A 78 31.34 28.18 -24.90
C THR A 78 32.53 28.09 -23.95
N GLY A 79 32.87 29.15 -23.22
CA GLY A 79 34.03 29.15 -22.33
C GLY A 79 35.40 29.24 -23.01
N VAL A 80 35.43 29.45 -24.33
CA VAL A 80 36.67 29.43 -25.13
C VAL A 80 37.32 30.81 -25.11
N MET A 81 38.58 30.85 -24.67
CA MET A 81 39.45 32.01 -24.68
C MET A 81 40.35 31.97 -25.91
N THR A 82 40.35 33.02 -26.71
CA THR A 82 41.16 33.15 -27.93
C THR A 82 42.14 34.30 -27.80
N PHE A 83 43.43 33.99 -27.89
CA PHE A 83 44.51 34.97 -27.92
C PHE A 83 45.03 35.09 -29.35
N THR A 84 45.10 36.31 -29.89
CA THR A 84 45.64 36.57 -31.24
C THR A 84 47.03 37.18 -31.11
N ARG A 85 48.02 36.58 -31.77
CA ARG A 85 49.39 37.10 -31.85
C ARG A 85 49.51 38.16 -32.93
N LEU A 86 50.58 38.96 -32.87
CA LEU A 86 50.86 40.01 -33.85
C LEU A 86 50.95 39.48 -35.29
N ASP A 87 51.42 38.25 -35.48
CA ASP A 87 51.50 37.56 -36.77
C ASP A 87 50.13 37.06 -37.30
N GLY A 88 49.06 37.25 -36.53
CA GLY A 88 47.71 36.80 -36.84
C GLY A 88 47.39 35.36 -36.42
N SER A 89 48.37 34.60 -35.90
CA SER A 89 48.13 33.25 -35.38
C SER A 89 47.32 33.30 -34.08
N LYS A 90 46.57 32.22 -33.81
CA LYS A 90 45.64 32.13 -32.69
C LYS A 90 46.03 31.01 -31.74
N VAL A 91 45.99 31.28 -30.45
CA VAL A 91 46.10 30.30 -29.37
C VAL A 91 44.77 30.27 -28.64
N THR A 92 44.17 29.08 -28.53
CA THR A 92 42.88 28.89 -27.87
C THR A 92 43.03 28.07 -26.60
N HIS A 93 42.39 28.51 -25.53
CA HIS A 93 42.22 27.73 -24.30
C HIS A 93 40.73 27.53 -24.03
N ASP A 94 40.31 26.28 -23.91
CA ASP A 94 38.92 25.91 -23.68
C ASP A 94 38.71 25.64 -22.19
N SER A 95 37.95 26.50 -21.51
CA SER A 95 37.63 26.35 -20.10
C SER A 95 36.26 25.71 -19.94
N ALA A 96 36.11 24.75 -19.02
CA ALA A 96 34.86 24.01 -18.81
C ALA A 96 33.76 24.82 -18.06
N ILE A 97 33.74 26.15 -18.22
CA ILE A 97 32.84 27.05 -17.50
C ILE A 97 31.38 26.88 -17.93
N GLU A 98 31.14 26.45 -19.17
CA GLU A 98 29.84 26.08 -19.73
C GLU A 98 29.19 24.90 -18.99
N LYS A 99 30.01 24.07 -18.32
CA LYS A 99 29.55 22.88 -17.57
C LYS A 99 29.20 23.16 -16.11
N ILE A 100 29.35 24.41 -15.65
CA ILE A 100 28.95 24.79 -14.29
C ILE A 100 27.43 24.99 -14.26
N ALA A 101 26.75 24.30 -13.35
CA ALA A 101 25.32 24.49 -13.13
C ALA A 101 25.07 25.86 -12.49
N LEU A 102 24.31 26.73 -13.17
CA LEU A 102 23.96 28.06 -12.67
C LEU A 102 22.72 28.02 -11.77
N ASN A 103 21.84 27.05 -12.00
CA ASN A 103 20.59 26.94 -11.26
C ASN A 103 20.18 25.47 -11.07
N CYS A 104 19.48 25.19 -9.97
CA CYS A 104 18.87 23.90 -9.72
C CYS A 104 17.43 24.07 -9.22
N TYR A 105 16.52 23.30 -9.82
CA TYR A 105 15.10 23.36 -9.46
C TYR A 105 14.39 22.04 -9.76
N LEU A 106 13.14 21.95 -9.32
CA LEU A 106 12.25 20.83 -9.58
C LEU A 106 11.28 21.19 -10.70
N GLU A 107 11.21 20.35 -11.73
CA GLU A 107 10.22 20.43 -12.79
C GLU A 107 9.38 19.13 -12.78
N GLY A 108 8.23 19.18 -12.10
CA GLY A 108 7.44 18.00 -11.80
C GLY A 108 8.22 17.01 -10.93
N ASN A 109 8.46 15.80 -11.47
CA ASN A 109 9.23 14.74 -10.79
C ASN A 109 10.71 14.71 -11.21
N ASN A 110 11.21 15.71 -11.94
CA ASN A 110 12.59 15.75 -12.38
C ASN A 110 13.38 16.78 -11.59
N PHE A 111 14.55 16.39 -11.09
CA PHE A 111 15.56 17.31 -10.62
C PHE A 111 16.33 17.84 -11.83
N VAL A 112 16.27 19.15 -12.02
CA VAL A 112 16.82 19.84 -13.19
C VAL A 112 18.02 20.66 -12.76
N LEU A 113 19.16 20.43 -13.42
CA LEU A 113 20.34 21.27 -13.39
C LEU A 113 20.39 22.07 -14.69
N GLU A 114 20.32 23.38 -14.59
CA GLU A 114 20.45 24.29 -15.73
C GLU A 114 21.89 24.79 -15.79
N LEU A 115 22.55 24.51 -16.90
CA LEU A 115 23.95 24.82 -17.16
C LEU A 115 24.09 26.23 -17.72
N ALA A 116 25.30 26.77 -17.68
CA ALA A 116 25.58 28.13 -18.16
C ALA A 116 25.34 28.31 -19.67
N ASP A 117 25.41 27.24 -20.45
CA ASP A 117 25.10 27.21 -21.88
C ASP A 117 23.58 27.14 -22.20
N GLY A 118 22.73 27.12 -21.17
CA GLY A 118 21.27 26.98 -21.30
C GLY A 118 20.78 25.55 -21.50
N THR A 119 21.68 24.55 -21.54
CA THR A 119 21.28 23.15 -21.57
C THR A 119 20.82 22.67 -20.20
N LYS A 120 19.95 21.66 -20.18
CA LYS A 120 19.35 21.13 -18.96
C LYS A 120 19.73 19.67 -18.79
N GLN A 121 20.30 19.31 -17.64
CA GLN A 121 20.43 17.92 -17.21
C GLN A 121 19.28 17.58 -16.28
N MET A 122 18.51 16.56 -16.66
CA MET A 122 17.32 16.16 -15.91
C MET A 122 17.52 14.75 -15.37
N VAL A 123 17.30 14.59 -14.07
CA VAL A 123 17.28 13.28 -13.41
C VAL A 123 15.89 13.06 -12.82
N SER A 124 15.25 11.97 -13.21
CA SER A 124 13.92 11.62 -12.69
C SER A 124 14.02 11.12 -11.25
N LEU A 125 13.36 11.83 -10.32
CA LEU A 125 13.22 11.42 -8.93
C LEU A 125 12.33 10.17 -8.78
N SER A 126 11.46 9.90 -9.76
CA SER A 126 10.64 8.70 -9.77
C SER A 126 11.46 7.41 -9.88
N LYS A 127 12.68 7.44 -10.45
CA LYS A 127 13.57 6.28 -10.46
C LYS A 127 14.20 5.97 -9.09
N PHE A 128 14.19 6.93 -8.16
CA PHE A 128 14.69 6.74 -6.80
C PHE A 128 13.61 6.25 -5.83
N ILE A 129 12.35 6.22 -6.26
CA ILE A 129 11.23 5.74 -5.46
C ILE A 129 10.77 4.42 -6.07
N ASP A 130 11.16 3.30 -5.45
CA ASP A 130 10.56 2.00 -5.75
C ASP A 130 9.07 2.08 -5.43
N THR A 131 8.26 2.22 -6.47
CA THR A 131 6.82 2.33 -6.34
C THR A 131 6.26 0.92 -6.27
N TYR A 132 6.06 0.41 -5.06
CA TYR A 132 5.34 -0.85 -4.87
C TYR A 132 3.86 -0.65 -5.22
N THR A 133 3.43 -1.26 -6.32
CA THR A 133 2.01 -1.25 -6.72
C THR A 133 1.27 -2.35 -5.98
N PHE A 134 0.38 -1.97 -5.07
CA PHE A 134 -0.54 -2.90 -4.41
C PHE A 134 -1.78 -3.06 -5.29
N SER A 135 -2.09 -4.29 -5.67
CA SER A 135 -3.29 -4.62 -6.46
C SER A 135 -4.36 -5.19 -5.56
N ASP A 136 -5.61 -4.88 -5.86
CA ASP A 136 -6.75 -5.59 -5.26
C ASP A 136 -6.73 -7.06 -5.70
N THR A 137 -7.19 -7.93 -4.81
CA THR A 137 -7.39 -9.35 -5.07
C THR A 137 -8.83 -9.73 -4.77
N ASP A 138 -9.25 -10.92 -5.19
CA ASP A 138 -10.58 -11.45 -4.90
C ASP A 138 -10.85 -11.71 -3.40
N ILE A 139 -9.82 -11.60 -2.54
CA ILE A 139 -9.88 -11.85 -1.09
C ILE A 139 -9.63 -10.56 -0.30
N ILE A 140 -8.58 -9.82 -0.66
CA ILE A 140 -8.13 -8.62 0.03
C ILE A 140 -8.29 -7.42 -0.89
N LYS A 141 -8.97 -6.40 -0.40
CA LYS A 141 -9.10 -5.08 -1.02
C LYS A 141 -8.15 -4.10 -0.35
N MET A 142 -7.37 -3.38 -1.15
CA MET A 142 -6.46 -2.35 -0.70
C MET A 142 -7.13 -0.98 -0.85
N THR A 143 -6.87 -0.07 0.07
CA THR A 143 -7.38 1.31 0.01
C THR A 143 -6.25 2.26 0.36
N VAL A 144 -6.10 3.32 -0.44
CA VAL A 144 -5.06 4.33 -0.26
C VAL A 144 -5.72 5.65 0.14
N ASN A 145 -5.32 6.18 1.29
CA ASN A 145 -5.71 7.52 1.74
C ASN A 145 -4.44 8.32 2.06
N GLY A 146 -3.99 9.12 1.09
CA GLY A 146 -2.72 9.84 1.17
C GLY A 146 -1.54 8.88 1.25
N LYS A 147 -0.83 8.89 2.39
CA LYS A 147 0.31 7.99 2.66
C LYS A 147 -0.07 6.71 3.40
N ASN A 148 -1.32 6.57 3.83
CA ASN A 148 -1.80 5.40 4.55
C ASN A 148 -2.37 4.39 3.56
N VAL A 149 -1.84 3.17 3.59
CA VAL A 149 -2.38 2.02 2.87
C VAL A 149 -3.06 1.12 3.90
N SER A 150 -4.35 0.85 3.70
CA SER A 150 -5.11 -0.12 4.49
C SER A 150 -5.51 -1.31 3.64
N ALA A 151 -5.60 -2.47 4.28
CA ALA A 151 -6.05 -3.71 3.68
C ALA A 151 -7.31 -4.19 4.41
N ASN A 152 -8.32 -4.59 3.66
CA ASN A 152 -9.53 -5.18 4.21
C ASN A 152 -9.81 -6.55 3.56
N ILE A 153 -10.24 -7.51 4.36
CA ILE A 153 -10.72 -8.80 3.85
C ILE A 153 -12.17 -8.61 3.40
N LEU A 154 -12.48 -9.03 2.18
CA LEU A 154 -13.84 -8.97 1.64
C LEU A 154 -14.75 -10.01 2.31
N ASP A 155 -16.02 -9.64 2.49
CA ASP A 155 -17.01 -10.49 3.14
C ASP A 155 -17.16 -11.84 2.41
N GLY A 156 -17.21 -12.92 3.19
CA GLY A 156 -17.38 -14.28 2.67
C GLY A 156 -16.15 -14.86 1.95
N LYS A 157 -14.99 -14.19 1.97
CA LYS A 157 -13.78 -14.69 1.27
C LYS A 157 -12.86 -15.57 2.11
N ILE A 158 -13.14 -15.73 3.41
CA ILE A 158 -12.45 -16.70 4.27
C ILE A 158 -13.11 -18.06 4.10
N THR A 159 -12.38 -19.02 3.52
CA THR A 159 -12.84 -20.42 3.37
C THR A 159 -12.42 -21.28 4.55
N LEU A 160 -13.00 -22.48 4.68
CA LEU A 160 -12.67 -23.45 5.72
C LEU A 160 -11.17 -23.78 5.79
N ASP A 161 -10.48 -23.85 4.64
CA ASP A 161 -9.04 -24.12 4.56
C ASP A 161 -8.17 -23.00 5.14
N LYS A 162 -8.73 -21.80 5.31
CA LYS A 162 -8.07 -20.66 5.94
C LYS A 162 -8.37 -20.57 7.44
N LEU A 163 -9.27 -21.40 7.96
CA LEU A 163 -9.53 -21.49 9.39
C LEU A 163 -8.49 -22.38 10.06
N GLU A 164 -8.12 -22.00 11.27
CA GLU A 164 -7.13 -22.71 12.06
C GLU A 164 -7.73 -24.06 12.56
N PRO A 165 -6.94 -25.15 12.63
CA PRO A 165 -7.45 -26.49 12.96
C PRO A 165 -8.16 -26.61 14.31
N THR A 166 -7.77 -25.87 15.35
CA THR A 166 -8.44 -25.93 16.66
C THR A 166 -9.84 -25.31 16.62
N ILE A 167 -10.05 -24.26 15.82
CA ILE A 167 -11.40 -23.72 15.56
C ILE A 167 -12.26 -24.78 14.86
N MET A 168 -11.71 -25.48 13.86
CA MET A 168 -12.41 -26.56 13.18
C MET A 168 -12.80 -27.69 14.14
N SER A 169 -11.88 -28.08 15.02
CA SER A 169 -12.11 -29.09 16.06
C SER A 169 -13.24 -28.68 17.00
N THR A 170 -13.22 -27.43 17.45
CA THR A 170 -14.23 -26.88 18.38
C THR A 170 -15.62 -26.86 17.75
N ILE A 171 -15.74 -26.43 16.49
CA ILE A 171 -17.02 -26.44 15.76
C ILE A 171 -17.55 -27.88 15.61
N ARG A 172 -16.67 -28.84 15.31
CA ARG A 172 -17.06 -30.26 15.24
C ARG A 172 -17.52 -30.79 16.59
N GLN A 173 -16.83 -30.42 17.68
CA GLN A 173 -17.22 -30.82 19.03
C GLN A 173 -18.62 -30.29 19.37
N TYR A 174 -18.89 -29.02 19.12
CA TYR A 174 -20.23 -28.46 19.36
C TYR A 174 -21.32 -29.12 18.50
N ALA A 175 -21.01 -29.51 17.27
CA ALA A 175 -21.94 -30.28 16.45
C ALA A 175 -22.24 -31.66 17.05
N LEU A 176 -21.23 -32.34 17.61
CA LEU A 176 -21.40 -33.63 18.31
C LEU A 176 -22.19 -33.48 19.62
N ASP A 177 -21.90 -32.44 20.39
CA ASP A 177 -22.61 -32.15 21.65
C ASP A 177 -24.09 -31.84 21.35
N ALA A 178 -24.38 -31.09 20.29
CA ALA A 178 -25.74 -30.79 19.86
C ALA A 178 -26.48 -32.06 19.39
N GLN A 179 -25.82 -32.95 18.66
CA GLN A 179 -26.40 -34.25 18.26
C GLN A 179 -26.68 -35.14 19.48
N THR A 180 -25.77 -35.16 20.45
CA THR A 180 -25.94 -35.90 21.71
C THR A 180 -27.11 -35.35 22.51
N ALA A 181 -27.19 -34.03 22.67
CA ALA A 181 -28.28 -33.35 23.35
C ALA A 181 -29.63 -33.62 22.68
N LYS A 182 -29.67 -33.61 21.34
CA LYS A 182 -30.86 -34.01 20.57
C LYS A 182 -31.29 -35.44 20.91
N GLY A 183 -30.36 -36.40 20.89
CA GLY A 183 -30.67 -37.81 21.19
C GLY A 183 -31.18 -38.01 22.63
N VAL A 184 -30.59 -37.32 23.60
CA VAL A 184 -31.06 -37.35 25.00
C VAL A 184 -32.47 -36.76 25.11
N ALA A 185 -32.75 -35.65 24.43
CA ALA A 185 -34.07 -35.05 24.41
C ALA A 185 -35.13 -35.97 23.77
N GLU A 186 -34.80 -36.62 22.65
CA GLU A 186 -35.68 -37.59 21.99
C GLU A 186 -35.97 -38.80 22.89
N GLN A 187 -34.95 -39.33 23.58
CA GLN A 187 -35.13 -40.44 24.52
C GLN A 187 -35.99 -40.04 25.73
N ALA A 188 -35.75 -38.86 26.29
CA ALA A 188 -36.54 -38.34 27.41
C ALA A 188 -38.01 -38.13 26.99
N ALA A 189 -38.24 -37.59 25.79
CA ALA A 189 -39.58 -37.41 25.23
C ALA A 189 -40.30 -38.76 25.03
N SER A 190 -39.61 -39.75 24.45
CA SER A 190 -40.13 -41.11 24.26
C SER A 190 -40.47 -41.78 25.61
N THR A 191 -39.58 -41.66 26.58
CA THR A 191 -39.79 -42.20 27.94
C THR A 191 -40.98 -41.55 28.63
N ALA A 192 -41.09 -40.22 28.55
CA ALA A 192 -42.23 -39.47 29.11
C ALA A 192 -43.55 -39.87 28.43
N GLN A 193 -43.55 -40.05 27.10
CA GLN A 193 -44.69 -40.54 26.36
C GLN A 193 -45.08 -41.96 26.80
N GLY A 194 -44.11 -42.86 26.99
CA GLY A 194 -44.31 -44.21 27.50
C GLY A 194 -45.02 -44.24 28.85
N TRP A 195 -44.58 -43.41 29.81
CA TRP A 195 -45.25 -43.28 31.11
C TRP A 195 -46.66 -42.71 31.01
N ALA A 196 -46.92 -41.80 30.07
CA ALA A 196 -48.22 -41.16 29.93
C ALA A 196 -49.26 -42.08 29.28
N ILE A 197 -48.94 -42.66 28.13
CA ILE A 197 -49.92 -43.36 27.27
C ILE A 197 -49.59 -44.82 26.99
N GLY A 198 -48.45 -45.32 27.44
CA GLY A 198 -47.95 -46.68 27.18
C GLY A 198 -47.09 -46.76 25.92
N GLY A 199 -46.59 -47.97 25.65
CA GLY A 199 -45.65 -48.29 24.58
C GLY A 199 -44.82 -49.51 24.95
N THR A 200 -43.88 -49.90 24.08
CA THR A 200 -42.98 -51.03 24.33
C THR A 200 -42.16 -50.80 25.61
N GLY A 201 -42.30 -51.69 26.59
CA GLY A 201 -41.64 -51.60 27.90
C GLY A 201 -42.41 -50.81 28.96
N PHE A 202 -43.59 -50.28 28.64
CA PHE A 202 -44.48 -49.55 29.56
C PHE A 202 -45.89 -50.17 29.60
N GLU A 203 -46.02 -51.41 29.16
CA GLU A 203 -47.25 -52.18 29.25
C GLU A 203 -47.69 -52.28 30.72
N GLU A 204 -48.97 -52.05 30.96
CA GLU A 204 -49.61 -52.16 32.28
C GLU A 204 -49.06 -51.27 33.42
N THR A 205 -48.13 -50.37 33.11
CA THR A 205 -47.41 -49.55 34.11
C THR A 205 -47.53 -48.05 33.84
N ASN A 206 -48.29 -47.67 32.80
CA ASN A 206 -48.50 -46.28 32.40
C ASN A 206 -49.77 -45.67 32.99
N ALA A 207 -49.83 -44.33 33.00
CA ALA A 207 -50.94 -43.57 33.58
C ALA A 207 -52.28 -43.87 32.89
N LYS A 208 -52.28 -44.03 31.56
CA LYS A 208 -53.50 -44.40 30.81
C LYS A 208 -54.03 -45.77 31.24
N TYR A 209 -53.17 -46.77 31.45
CA TYR A 209 -53.56 -48.09 31.92
C TYR A 209 -54.23 -48.02 33.30
N TYR A 210 -53.59 -47.38 34.29
CA TYR A 210 -54.16 -47.24 35.63
C TYR A 210 -55.44 -46.41 35.66
N SER A 211 -55.53 -45.37 34.81
CA SER A 211 -56.76 -44.59 34.62
C SER A 211 -57.89 -45.48 34.08
N ASN A 212 -57.63 -46.30 33.07
CA ASN A 212 -58.60 -47.23 32.52
C ASN A 212 -59.03 -48.27 33.55
N LYS A 213 -58.09 -48.88 34.28
CA LYS A 213 -58.38 -49.86 35.35
C LYS A 213 -59.24 -49.25 36.47
N SER A 214 -58.95 -48.02 36.87
CA SER A 214 -59.78 -47.30 37.85
C SER A 214 -61.21 -47.07 37.34
N LYS A 215 -61.36 -46.69 36.06
CA LYS A 215 -62.68 -46.51 35.44
C LYS A 215 -63.46 -47.82 35.37
N ARG A 216 -62.81 -48.94 35.05
CA ARG A 216 -63.40 -50.29 35.04
C ARG A 216 -64.06 -50.62 36.37
N TYR A 217 -63.29 -50.55 37.45
CA TYR A 217 -63.83 -50.87 38.78
C TYR A 217 -64.88 -49.88 39.28
N ALA A 218 -64.85 -48.63 38.82
CA ALA A 218 -65.85 -47.63 39.21
C ALA A 218 -67.20 -47.84 38.52
N VAL A 219 -67.23 -48.00 37.19
CA VAL A 219 -68.47 -47.96 36.39
C VAL A 219 -68.64 -49.08 35.37
N GLY A 220 -67.60 -49.90 35.14
CA GLY A 220 -67.59 -50.92 34.10
C GLY A 220 -67.44 -50.36 32.66
N GLY A 221 -67.51 -51.25 31.68
CA GLY A 221 -67.67 -50.91 30.25
C GLY A 221 -66.45 -50.31 29.54
N VAL A 222 -65.26 -50.33 30.15
CA VAL A 222 -64.02 -49.89 29.48
C VAL A 222 -63.46 -50.97 28.55
N GLU A 223 -63.74 -52.24 28.85
CA GLU A 223 -63.37 -53.41 28.05
C GLU A 223 -64.59 -54.32 27.84
N ALA A 224 -64.56 -55.15 26.80
CA ALA A 224 -65.63 -56.11 26.53
C ALA A 224 -65.71 -57.15 27.66
N GLY A 225 -66.91 -57.30 28.25
CA GLY A 225 -67.16 -58.22 29.38
C GLY A 225 -67.09 -57.57 30.77
N ASP A 226 -66.72 -56.29 30.87
CA ASP A 226 -66.57 -55.54 32.12
C ASP A 226 -67.92 -55.01 32.67
N VAL A 227 -68.92 -55.87 32.81
CA VAL A 227 -70.30 -55.48 33.15
C VAL A 227 -70.71 -55.80 34.59
N GLU A 228 -70.13 -56.83 35.21
CA GLU A 228 -70.67 -57.36 36.48
C GLU A 228 -69.80 -57.12 37.72
N ASP A 229 -68.48 -56.94 37.57
CA ASP A 229 -67.53 -56.78 38.68
C ASP A 229 -67.02 -55.33 38.81
N ASN A 230 -67.95 -54.43 39.16
CA ASN A 230 -67.66 -53.01 39.36
C ASN A 230 -68.64 -52.40 40.36
N ALA A 231 -68.28 -51.26 40.94
CA ALA A 231 -69.05 -50.60 41.99
C ALA A 231 -70.48 -50.27 41.55
N LYS A 232 -70.68 -49.86 40.30
CA LYS A 232 -72.01 -49.59 39.73
C LYS A 232 -72.90 -50.84 39.71
N SER A 233 -72.40 -51.97 39.22
CA SER A 233 -73.12 -53.25 39.18
C SER A 233 -73.49 -53.73 40.59
N TYR A 234 -72.56 -53.65 41.56
CA TYR A 234 -72.85 -54.01 42.95
C TYR A 234 -73.91 -53.09 43.56
N TYR A 235 -73.87 -51.78 43.26
CA TYR A 235 -74.88 -50.83 43.69
C TYR A 235 -76.27 -51.16 43.12
N GLU A 236 -76.37 -51.45 41.82
CA GLU A 236 -77.64 -51.83 41.17
C GLU A 236 -78.20 -53.16 41.74
N LYS A 237 -77.34 -54.15 41.96
CA LYS A 237 -77.73 -55.42 42.62
C LYS A 237 -78.25 -55.21 44.03
N ALA A 238 -77.60 -54.34 44.81
CA ALA A 238 -78.05 -54.00 46.16
C ALA A 238 -79.41 -53.27 46.15
N GLN A 239 -79.61 -52.34 45.20
CA GLN A 239 -80.90 -51.66 45.02
C GLN A 239 -82.02 -52.65 44.66
N ALA A 240 -81.76 -53.57 43.73
CA ALA A 240 -82.74 -54.60 43.36
C ALA A 240 -83.07 -55.54 44.55
N ALA A 241 -82.07 -55.90 45.37
CA ALA A 241 -82.29 -56.70 46.58
C ALA A 241 -83.12 -55.94 47.63
N ALA A 242 -82.85 -54.64 47.83
CA ALA A 242 -83.62 -53.79 48.74
C ALA A 242 -85.09 -53.68 48.30
N GLN A 243 -85.36 -53.45 47.02
CA GLN A 243 -86.73 -53.42 46.46
C GLN A 243 -87.46 -54.76 46.67
N ARG A 244 -86.77 -55.89 46.49
CA ARG A 244 -87.35 -57.22 46.80
C ARG A 244 -87.68 -57.37 48.28
N ALA A 245 -86.78 -56.94 49.17
CA ALA A 245 -87.02 -56.98 50.61
C ALA A 245 -88.24 -56.13 51.01
N GLU A 246 -88.36 -54.91 50.47
CA GLU A 246 -89.51 -54.04 50.69
C GLU A 246 -90.82 -54.71 50.22
N SER A 247 -90.83 -55.32 49.03
CA SER A 247 -91.99 -56.05 48.51
C SER A 247 -92.43 -57.24 49.37
N MET A 248 -91.52 -57.86 50.14
CA MET A 248 -91.85 -58.97 51.05
C MET A 248 -92.38 -58.51 52.41
N THR A 249 -92.19 -57.25 52.80
CA THR A 249 -92.66 -56.73 54.09
C THR A 249 -94.12 -56.31 54.09
N HIS A 250 -94.75 -56.24 52.92
CA HIS A 250 -96.19 -56.01 52.78
C HIS A 250 -96.96 -57.34 52.93
N ILE A 251 -97.12 -57.82 54.17
CA ILE A 251 -98.21 -58.76 54.51
C ILE A 251 -99.48 -57.92 54.52
N SER A 252 -100.32 -58.08 53.50
CA SER A 252 -101.34 -57.07 53.20
C SER A 252 -102.46 -57.07 54.23
N GLU A 253 -102.91 -58.22 54.73
CA GLU A 253 -103.97 -58.30 55.73
C GLU A 253 -103.87 -59.59 56.56
N THR A 254 -103.34 -59.52 57.78
CA THR A 254 -103.52 -60.62 58.76
C THR A 254 -104.86 -60.43 59.43
N SER A 255 -105.87 -61.21 59.04
CA SER A 255 -107.17 -61.22 59.72
C SER A 255 -107.29 -62.43 60.64
N PHE A 256 -107.77 -62.17 61.86
CA PHE A 256 -108.03 -63.18 62.88
C PHE A 256 -109.54 -63.35 63.02
N SER A 257 -110.02 -64.59 62.88
CA SER A 257 -111.43 -64.92 63.14
C SER A 257 -111.53 -66.01 64.19
N ILE A 258 -112.37 -65.80 65.20
CA ILE A 258 -112.67 -66.80 66.23
C ILE A 258 -114.02 -67.42 65.91
N ASN A 259 -114.06 -68.76 65.83
CA ASN A 259 -115.32 -69.49 65.73
C ASN A 259 -115.95 -69.58 67.13
N THR A 260 -117.02 -68.81 67.35
CA THR A 260 -117.68 -68.70 68.66
C THR A 260 -118.46 -69.95 69.08
N GLY A 261 -118.63 -70.94 68.19
CA GLY A 261 -119.27 -72.23 68.50
C GLY A 261 -118.29 -73.32 68.95
N THR A 262 -117.02 -73.27 68.51
CA THR A 262 -116.01 -74.31 68.80
C THR A 262 -114.79 -73.79 69.58
N GLY A 263 -114.63 -72.47 69.72
CA GLY A 263 -113.50 -71.85 70.41
C GLY A 263 -112.18 -71.85 69.62
N HIS A 264 -112.17 -72.31 68.37
CA HIS A 264 -110.97 -72.30 67.53
C HIS A 264 -110.67 -70.89 66.98
N LEU A 265 -109.41 -70.47 67.09
CA LEU A 265 -108.85 -69.30 66.42
C LEU A 265 -108.30 -69.73 65.05
N THR A 266 -108.68 -69.01 64.00
CA THR A 266 -108.14 -69.19 62.64
C THR A 266 -107.47 -67.89 62.19
N VAL A 267 -106.24 -68.02 61.69
CA VAL A 267 -105.46 -66.91 61.14
C VAL A 267 -105.46 -67.04 59.62
N HIS A 268 -105.91 -66.00 58.92
CA HIS A 268 -105.76 -65.89 57.47
C HIS A 268 -104.61 -64.93 57.17
N ILE A 269 -103.59 -65.42 56.48
CA ILE A 269 -102.42 -64.64 56.06
C ILE A 269 -102.57 -64.41 54.55
N GLY A 270 -102.75 -63.14 54.15
CA GLY A 270 -102.81 -62.67 52.76
C GLY A 270 -101.50 -62.02 52.32
#